data_AF-A0A4Q3XZN0-F1
#
_entry.id   AF-A0A4Q3XZN0-F1
#
_cell.length_a   1.000
_cell.length_b   1.000
_cell.length_c   1.000
_cell.angle_alpha   90.00
_cell.angle_beta   90.00
_cell.angle_gamma   90.00
#
_symmetry.space_group_name_H-M   'P 1'
#
loop_
_entity.id
_entity.type
_entity.pdbx_description
1 polymer ?
#
loop_
_entity_poly.entity_id
_entity_poly.type
_entity_poly.pdbx_seq_one_letter_code
_entity_poly.pdbx_strand_id
1 'polypeptide(L)'
;MPVRLSGQEIYRRRIERALAKGLSKSAARGHAKIGEATASGLAVKPDSRLAEGFARVAGGESLATTARTLRISRERLRRSIAERGEYVRQGKRYTFKPSVENDFPLYSNRQSIRVRVDDENATRLGAYMAAVGKFLGSGHVHILEPHIGQGVTDVRGKYHPFETDPEALYELRAKGRPQFHQIYRNPN
;
A
#
# COMPACT_ATOMS: atom_id res chain seq x y z
N MET A 1 44.72 32.22 1.17
CA MET A 1 43.49 33.03 1.13
C MET A 1 42.41 32.25 0.39
N PRO A 2 41.26 31.89 0.98
CA PRO A 2 40.20 31.23 0.23
C PRO A 2 39.62 32.20 -0.80
N VAL A 3 39.69 31.83 -2.07
CA VAL A 3 39.13 32.60 -3.19
C VAL A 3 37.62 32.72 -2.97
N ARG A 4 37.11 33.94 -2.77
CA ARG A 4 35.67 34.20 -2.74
C ARG A 4 35.13 33.99 -4.15
N LEU A 5 34.49 32.86 -4.38
CA LEU A 5 33.81 32.57 -5.64
C LEU A 5 32.71 33.60 -5.86
N SER A 6 32.62 34.10 -7.10
CA SER A 6 31.53 34.97 -7.51
C SER A 6 30.18 34.25 -7.41
N GLY A 7 29.10 35.02 -7.23
CA GLY A 7 27.73 34.44 -7.19
C GLY A 7 27.39 33.60 -8.43
N GLN A 8 27.97 33.95 -9.59
CA GLN A 8 27.81 33.20 -10.84
C GLN A 8 28.54 31.85 -10.81
N GLU A 9 29.75 31.78 -10.26
CA GLU A 9 30.49 30.52 -10.11
C GLU A 9 29.84 29.59 -9.09
N ILE A 10 29.30 30.15 -8.00
CA ILE A 10 28.51 29.40 -7.01
C ILE A 10 27.26 28.82 -7.67
N TYR A 11 26.55 29.62 -8.49
CA TYR A 11 25.37 29.18 -9.22
C TYR A 11 25.70 28.08 -10.24
N ARG A 12 26.79 28.22 -10.99
CA ARG A 12 27.24 27.22 -11.97
C ARG A 12 27.59 25.90 -11.29
N ARG A 13 28.37 25.95 -10.21
CA ARG A 13 28.70 24.76 -9.41
C ARG A 13 27.46 24.10 -8.80
N ARG A 14 26.43 24.88 -8.45
CA ARG A 14 25.15 24.33 -7.96
C ARG A 14 24.44 23.53 -9.05
N ILE A 15 24.39 24.06 -10.27
CA ILE A 15 23.77 23.37 -11.41
C ILE A 15 24.56 22.12 -11.80
N GLU A 16 25.88 22.21 -11.90
CA GLU A 16 26.75 21.07 -12.22
C GLU A 16 26.57 19.93 -11.21
N ARG A 17 26.53 20.24 -9.91
CA ARG A 17 26.27 19.25 -8.85
C ARG A 17 24.88 18.64 -8.91
N ALA A 18 23.87 19.42 -9.29
CA ALA A 18 22.51 18.91 -9.44
C ALA A 18 22.39 17.99 -10.66
N LEU A 19 22.98 18.36 -11.79
CA LEU A 19 23.03 17.52 -13.00
C LEU A 19 23.78 16.21 -12.74
N ALA A 20 24.91 16.25 -12.01
CA ALA A 20 25.65 15.05 -11.62
C ALA A 20 24.86 14.09 -10.72
N LYS A 21 23.82 14.59 -10.01
CA LYS A 21 22.89 13.80 -9.21
C LYS A 21 21.69 13.27 -10.02
N GLY A 22 21.70 13.41 -11.34
CA GLY A 22 20.62 12.96 -12.23
C GLY A 22 19.39 13.87 -12.23
N LEU A 23 19.47 15.08 -11.67
CA LEU A 23 18.36 16.04 -11.70
C LEU A 23 18.26 16.71 -13.08
N SER A 24 17.04 16.97 -13.55
CA SER A 24 16.84 17.73 -14.78
C SER A 24 17.40 19.16 -14.67
N LYS A 25 17.73 19.78 -15.80
CA LYS A 25 18.17 21.19 -15.83
C LYS A 25 17.14 22.14 -15.20
N SER A 26 15.87 21.80 -15.29
CA SER A 26 14.75 22.54 -14.67
C SER A 26 14.73 22.34 -13.15
N ALA A 27 14.92 21.10 -12.69
CA ALA A 27 15.03 20.76 -11.27
C ALA A 27 16.26 21.38 -10.59
N ALA A 28 17.42 21.41 -11.27
CA ALA A 28 18.64 22.07 -10.83
C ALA A 28 18.46 23.58 -10.60
N ARG A 29 17.55 24.19 -11.37
CA ARG A 29 17.18 25.61 -11.26
C ARG A 29 16.13 25.89 -10.19
N GLY A 30 15.43 24.87 -9.69
CA GLY A 30 14.36 25.00 -8.69
C GLY A 30 12.94 24.88 -9.25
N HIS A 31 12.78 24.54 -10.53
CA HIS A 31 11.51 24.36 -11.21
C HIS A 31 11.37 22.92 -11.72
N ALA A 32 11.45 21.94 -10.82
CA ALA A 32 11.26 20.54 -11.16
C ALA A 32 9.85 20.33 -11.74
N LYS A 33 9.75 19.55 -12.82
CA LYS A 33 8.45 19.16 -13.39
C LYS A 33 7.79 18.07 -12.54
N ILE A 34 6.49 17.86 -12.74
CA ILE A 34 5.73 16.80 -12.08
C ILE A 34 6.41 15.45 -12.39
N GLY A 35 6.80 14.71 -11.34
CA GLY A 35 7.53 13.44 -11.44
C GLY A 35 9.07 13.54 -11.45
N GLU A 36 9.64 14.76 -11.48
CA GLU A 36 11.09 14.95 -11.37
C GLU A 36 11.53 15.10 -9.91
N ALA A 37 12.70 14.56 -9.58
CA ALA A 37 13.33 14.80 -8.28
C ALA A 37 13.62 16.30 -8.08
N THR A 38 13.42 16.81 -6.86
CA THR A 38 13.70 18.21 -6.51
C THR A 38 15.09 18.37 -5.90
N ALA A 39 15.77 19.48 -6.22
CA ALA A 39 17.12 19.75 -5.69
C ALA A 39 17.12 20.00 -4.16
N SER A 40 16.01 20.46 -3.59
CA SER A 40 15.80 20.52 -2.15
C SER A 40 15.33 19.15 -1.65
N GLY A 41 16.26 18.31 -1.21
CA GLY A 41 15.99 17.00 -0.62
C GLY A 41 15.26 17.03 0.73
N LEU A 42 14.45 18.07 1.02
CA LEU A 42 13.53 17.99 2.14
C LEU A 42 12.46 16.97 1.76
N ALA A 43 12.55 15.80 2.39
CA ALA A 43 11.43 14.87 2.50
C ALA A 43 10.23 15.71 2.98
N VAL A 44 9.26 15.90 2.08
CA VAL A 44 7.98 16.51 2.44
C VAL A 44 7.44 15.64 3.55
N LYS A 45 7.42 16.16 4.79
CA LYS A 45 6.83 15.44 5.91
C LYS A 45 5.44 14.97 5.46
N PRO A 46 5.08 13.69 5.64
CA PRO A 46 3.78 13.20 5.22
C PRO A 46 2.73 14.09 5.90
N ASP A 47 2.06 14.90 5.08
CA ASP A 47 1.10 15.87 5.57
C ASP A 47 -0.15 15.07 5.95
N SER A 48 -0.32 14.79 7.24
CA SER A 48 -1.45 14.02 7.76
C SER A 48 -2.79 14.59 7.31
N ARG A 49 -2.86 15.91 7.06
CA ARG A 49 -4.04 16.60 6.55
C ARG A 49 -4.35 16.22 5.09
N LEU A 50 -3.35 15.93 4.26
CA LEU A 50 -3.58 15.44 2.89
C LEU A 50 -4.10 14.01 2.90
N ALA A 51 -3.60 13.17 3.81
CA ALA A 51 -4.11 11.81 4.00
C ALA A 51 -5.56 11.81 4.49
N GLU A 52 -5.89 12.65 5.47
CA GLU A 52 -7.27 12.84 5.93
C GLU A 52 -8.17 13.44 4.84
N GLY A 53 -7.65 14.40 4.07
CA GLY A 53 -8.38 14.99 2.94
C GLY A 53 -8.71 13.98 1.86
N PHE A 54 -7.79 13.04 1.59
CA PHE A 54 -8.06 11.93 0.70
C PHE A 54 -9.21 11.05 1.23
N ALA A 55 -9.15 10.63 2.50
CA ALA A 55 -10.17 9.77 3.09
C ALA A 55 -11.58 10.38 3.03
N ARG A 56 -11.70 11.69 3.29
CA ARG A 56 -12.99 12.40 3.23
C ARG A 56 -13.55 12.53 1.82
N VAL A 57 -12.71 12.86 0.83
CA VAL A 57 -13.17 12.92 -0.57
C VAL A 57 -13.49 11.51 -1.08
N ALA A 58 -12.77 10.48 -0.63
CA ALA A 58 -13.09 9.08 -0.90
C ALA A 58 -14.43 8.64 -0.30
N GLY A 59 -14.78 9.15 0.90
CA GLY A 59 -16.11 8.99 1.51
C GLY A 59 -17.23 9.79 0.82
N GLY A 60 -16.95 10.47 -0.30
CA GLY A 60 -17.95 11.18 -1.10
C GLY A 60 -18.12 12.66 -0.78
N GLU A 61 -17.31 13.22 0.14
CA GLU A 61 -17.33 14.66 0.40
C GLU A 61 -16.85 15.47 -0.82
N SER A 62 -17.38 16.69 -0.95
CA SER A 62 -16.91 17.59 -2.01
C SER A 62 -15.51 18.09 -1.71
N LEU A 63 -14.64 18.09 -2.72
CA LEU A 63 -13.25 18.57 -2.61
C LEU A 63 -13.17 20.03 -2.09
N ALA A 64 -14.19 20.86 -2.36
CA ALA A 64 -14.25 22.23 -1.85
C ALA A 64 -14.62 22.31 -0.37
N THR A 65 -15.45 21.39 0.13
CA THR A 65 -15.82 21.28 1.54
C THR A 65 -14.63 20.77 2.33
N THR A 66 -14.05 19.66 1.90
CA THR A 66 -12.89 19.03 2.56
C THR A 66 -11.68 19.96 2.63
N ALA A 67 -11.37 20.67 1.54
CA ALA A 67 -10.27 21.65 1.52
C ALA A 67 -10.48 22.78 2.56
N ARG A 68 -11.71 23.28 2.70
CA ARG A 68 -12.05 24.30 3.71
C ARG A 68 -11.92 23.77 5.13
N THR A 69 -12.46 22.58 5.40
CA THR A 69 -12.43 21.97 6.73
C THR A 69 -11.00 21.69 7.21
N LEU A 70 -10.14 21.19 6.30
CA LEU A 70 -8.75 20.87 6.63
C LEU A 70 -7.79 22.06 6.47
N ARG A 71 -8.31 23.24 6.09
CA ARG A 71 -7.54 24.46 5.81
C ARG A 71 -6.38 24.21 4.82
N ILE A 72 -6.65 23.43 3.77
CA ILE A 72 -5.72 23.14 2.68
C ILE A 72 -6.19 23.88 1.44
N SER A 73 -5.26 24.35 0.59
CA SER A 73 -5.66 24.91 -0.70
C SER A 73 -6.32 23.85 -1.58
N ARG A 74 -7.38 24.24 -2.27
CA ARG A 74 -8.12 23.37 -3.17
C ARG A 74 -7.22 22.73 -4.23
N GLU A 75 -6.27 23.51 -4.75
CA GLU A 75 -5.31 23.07 -5.75
C GLU A 75 -4.28 22.08 -5.20
N ARG A 76 -3.85 22.24 -3.95
CA ARG A 76 -2.91 21.31 -3.30
C ARG A 76 -3.56 19.95 -3.05
N LEU A 77 -4.80 19.92 -2.55
CA LEU A 77 -5.57 18.68 -2.38
C LEU A 77 -5.91 18.02 -3.73
N ARG A 78 -6.23 18.82 -4.75
CA ARG A 78 -6.46 18.33 -6.12
C ARG A 78 -5.20 17.68 -6.69
N ARG A 79 -4.04 18.32 -6.54
CA ARG A 79 -2.75 17.80 -7.01
C ARG A 79 -2.36 16.50 -6.30
N SER A 80 -2.54 16.42 -4.98
CA SER A 80 -2.24 15.19 -4.24
C SER A 80 -3.16 14.03 -4.62
N ILE A 81 -4.43 14.30 -4.97
CA ILE A 81 -5.35 13.29 -5.50
C ILE A 81 -4.93 12.86 -6.92
N ALA A 82 -4.57 13.82 -7.77
CA ALA A 82 -4.07 13.57 -9.12
C ALA A 82 -2.81 12.68 -9.13
N GLU A 83 -1.86 12.94 -8.22
CA GLU A 83 -0.61 12.20 -8.09
C GLU A 83 -0.81 10.73 -7.67
N ARG A 84 -1.89 10.41 -6.94
CA ARG A 84 -2.19 9.03 -6.53
C ARG A 84 -2.81 8.16 -7.63
N GLY A 85 -3.31 8.75 -8.73
CA GLY A 85 -3.73 8.01 -9.92
C GLY A 85 -5.00 7.14 -9.82
N GLU A 86 -5.55 6.89 -8.63
CA GLU A 86 -6.63 5.91 -8.41
C GLU A 86 -8.02 6.54 -8.18
N TYR A 87 -8.47 7.39 -9.10
CA TYR A 87 -9.80 7.98 -9.03
C TYR A 87 -10.48 8.11 -10.40
N VAL A 88 -11.81 8.05 -10.37
CA VAL A 88 -12.69 8.40 -11.48
C VAL A 88 -13.41 9.69 -11.11
N ARG A 89 -13.21 10.73 -11.93
CA ARG A 89 -13.94 11.99 -11.74
C ARG A 89 -15.34 11.86 -12.34
N GLN A 90 -16.36 11.87 -11.49
CA GLN A 90 -17.76 11.98 -11.91
C GLN A 90 -18.26 13.40 -11.66
N GLY A 91 -18.08 14.27 -12.67
CA GLY A 91 -18.47 15.68 -12.61
C GLY A 91 -17.72 16.48 -11.54
N LYS A 92 -18.43 16.82 -10.44
CA LYS A 92 -17.89 17.55 -9.28
C LYS A 92 -17.41 16.62 -8.15
N ARG A 93 -17.63 15.31 -8.27
CA ARG A 93 -17.26 14.30 -7.26
C ARG A 93 -16.10 13.45 -7.77
N TYR A 94 -15.30 12.96 -6.82
CA TYR A 94 -14.24 11.99 -7.08
C TYR A 94 -14.75 10.66 -6.52
N THR A 95 -14.87 9.66 -7.38
CA THR A 95 -15.13 8.29 -6.97
C THR A 95 -13.78 7.60 -7.01
N PHE A 96 -13.22 7.32 -5.84
CA PHE A 96 -11.96 6.58 -5.77
C PHE A 96 -12.26 5.12 -6.08
N LYS A 97 -11.35 4.47 -6.81
CA LYS A 97 -11.40 3.01 -6.86
C LYS A 97 -11.08 2.52 -5.44
N PRO A 98 -11.76 1.49 -4.91
CA PRO A 98 -11.38 0.90 -3.63
C PRO A 98 -9.92 0.49 -3.71
N SER A 99 -9.08 1.29 -3.05
CA SER A 99 -7.63 1.17 -3.04
C SER A 99 -7.26 0.43 -1.77
N VAL A 100 -7.47 -0.87 -1.78
CA VAL A 100 -6.80 -1.75 -0.83
C VAL A 100 -6.30 -2.97 -1.59
N GLU A 101 -5.36 -2.74 -2.53
CA GLU A 101 -4.50 -3.81 -3.06
C GLU A 101 -3.52 -4.30 -1.96
N ASN A 102 -4.05 -4.82 -0.86
CA ASN A 102 -3.24 -5.48 0.15
C ASN A 102 -2.97 -6.92 -0.33
N ASP A 103 -1.70 -7.33 -0.30
CA ASP A 103 -1.33 -8.73 -0.51
C ASP A 103 -1.71 -9.53 0.75
N PHE A 104 -2.86 -10.19 0.71
CA PHE A 104 -3.34 -11.02 1.82
C PHE A 104 -2.88 -12.48 1.67
N PRO A 105 -2.47 -13.15 2.77
CA PRO A 105 -2.26 -14.58 2.76
C PRO A 105 -3.61 -15.31 2.61
N LEU A 106 -3.64 -16.33 1.75
CA LEU A 106 -4.79 -17.20 1.51
C LEU A 106 -4.33 -18.65 1.43
N TYR A 107 -5.05 -19.54 2.10
CA TYR A 107 -4.92 -20.97 1.89
C TYR A 107 -5.91 -21.43 0.81
N SER A 108 -5.38 -21.95 -0.29
CA SER A 108 -6.16 -22.39 -1.44
C SER A 108 -5.47 -23.59 -2.08
N ASN A 109 -6.23 -24.64 -2.40
CA ASN A 109 -5.75 -25.85 -3.08
C ASN A 109 -4.45 -26.40 -2.45
N ARG A 110 -4.44 -26.58 -1.14
CA ARG A 110 -3.29 -27.06 -0.34
C ARG A 110 -2.03 -26.20 -0.43
N GLN A 111 -2.17 -24.93 -0.80
CA GLN A 111 -1.07 -23.96 -0.91
C GLN A 111 -1.35 -22.70 -0.11
N SER A 112 -0.28 -22.09 0.39
CA SER A 112 -0.31 -20.73 0.95
C SER A 112 0.12 -19.75 -0.13
N ILE A 113 -0.82 -18.96 -0.63
CA ILE A 113 -0.59 -17.97 -1.68
C ILE A 113 -0.85 -16.56 -1.15
N ARG A 114 -0.31 -15.56 -1.84
CA ARG A 114 -0.66 -14.16 -1.62
C ARG A 114 -1.59 -13.68 -2.74
N VAL A 115 -2.72 -13.10 -2.35
CA VAL A 115 -3.73 -12.60 -3.29
C VAL A 115 -4.00 -11.13 -3.02
N ARG A 116 -4.25 -10.39 -4.11
CA ARG A 116 -4.76 -9.02 -4.05
C ARG A 116 -6.23 -9.04 -4.34
N VAL A 117 -7.02 -8.49 -3.44
CA VAL A 117 -8.48 -8.52 -3.50
C VAL A 117 -9.02 -7.13 -3.20
N ASP A 118 -10.23 -6.84 -3.67
CA ASP A 118 -10.95 -5.62 -3.28
C ASP A 118 -11.48 -5.70 -1.84
N ASP A 119 -12.10 -4.62 -1.35
CA ASP A 119 -12.58 -4.51 0.03
C ASP A 119 -13.63 -5.59 0.39
N GLU A 120 -14.49 -5.96 -0.56
CA GLU A 120 -15.52 -6.98 -0.34
C GLU A 120 -14.86 -8.36 -0.17
N ASN A 121 -13.99 -8.74 -1.08
CA ASN A 121 -13.26 -10.00 -1.03
C ASN A 121 -12.27 -10.02 0.15
N ALA A 122 -11.68 -8.89 0.54
CA ALA A 122 -10.84 -8.77 1.74
C ALA A 122 -11.62 -9.09 3.01
N THR A 123 -12.87 -8.63 3.12
CA THR A 123 -13.73 -8.93 4.26
C THR A 123 -14.04 -10.42 4.34
N ARG A 124 -14.38 -11.07 3.21
CA ARG A 124 -14.62 -12.52 3.14
C ARG A 124 -13.36 -13.32 3.49
N LEU A 125 -12.21 -12.92 2.94
CA LEU A 125 -10.92 -13.53 3.22
C LEU A 125 -10.55 -13.43 4.70
N GLY A 126 -10.79 -12.27 5.32
CA GLY A 126 -10.56 -12.06 6.74
C GLY A 126 -11.42 -12.98 7.62
N ALA A 127 -12.71 -13.13 7.28
CA ALA A 127 -13.61 -14.04 7.98
C ALA A 127 -13.13 -15.50 7.89
N TYR A 128 -12.75 -15.93 6.68
CA TYR A 128 -12.18 -17.25 6.44
C TYR A 128 -10.88 -17.49 7.24
N MET A 129 -9.92 -16.57 7.19
CA MET A 129 -8.66 -16.72 7.92
C MET A 129 -8.87 -16.75 9.44
N ALA A 130 -9.86 -16.03 9.96
CA ALA A 130 -10.25 -16.11 11.36
C ALA A 130 -10.86 -17.48 11.72
N ALA A 131 -11.71 -18.04 10.85
CA ALA A 131 -12.26 -19.38 11.02
C ALA A 131 -11.17 -20.45 11.00
N VAL A 132 -10.22 -20.37 10.07
CA VAL A 132 -9.03 -21.25 10.02
C VAL A 132 -8.22 -21.16 11.31
N GLY A 133 -7.96 -19.95 11.81
CA GLY A 133 -7.25 -19.77 13.08
C GLY A 133 -7.95 -20.45 14.26
N LYS A 134 -9.28 -20.32 14.35
CA LYS A 134 -10.10 -20.97 15.38
C LYS A 134 -10.12 -22.49 15.21
N PHE A 135 -10.26 -23.00 13.99
CA PHE A 135 -10.20 -24.42 13.68
C PHE A 135 -8.84 -25.01 14.09
N LEU A 136 -7.72 -24.41 13.68
CA LEU A 136 -6.37 -24.87 14.04
C LEU A 136 -6.09 -24.80 15.55
N GLY A 137 -6.82 -23.96 16.30
CA GLY A 137 -6.72 -23.87 17.75
C GLY A 137 -7.58 -24.88 18.50
N SER A 138 -8.74 -25.27 17.96
CA SER A 138 -9.76 -26.08 18.66
C SER A 138 -9.94 -27.49 18.09
N GLY A 139 -9.54 -27.72 16.84
CA GLY A 139 -9.78 -28.96 16.09
C GLY A 139 -11.22 -29.14 15.60
N HIS A 140 -12.12 -28.18 15.82
CA HIS A 140 -13.53 -28.31 15.49
C HIS A 140 -13.82 -27.99 14.01
N VAL A 141 -14.09 -29.04 13.23
CA VAL A 141 -14.29 -28.95 11.78
C VAL A 141 -15.50 -28.08 11.39
N HIS A 142 -16.56 -28.07 12.19
CA HIS A 142 -17.79 -27.29 11.89
C HIS A 142 -17.54 -25.78 11.75
N ILE A 143 -16.42 -25.27 12.30
CA ILE A 143 -16.01 -23.87 12.15
C ILE A 143 -15.73 -23.50 10.68
N LEU A 144 -15.35 -24.49 9.86
CA LEU A 144 -15.03 -24.31 8.44
C LEU A 144 -16.25 -24.47 7.52
N GLU A 145 -17.34 -25.07 7.99
CA GLU A 145 -18.55 -25.34 7.18
C GLU A 145 -19.09 -24.10 6.45
N PRO A 146 -19.17 -22.90 7.06
CA PRO A 146 -19.65 -21.71 6.37
C PRO A 146 -18.80 -21.30 5.16
N HIS A 147 -17.57 -21.81 5.05
CA HIS A 147 -16.62 -21.46 4.00
C HIS A 147 -16.48 -22.54 2.93
N ILE A 148 -17.20 -23.67 3.05
CA ILE A 148 -17.18 -24.75 2.05
C ILE A 148 -17.77 -24.23 0.72
N GLY A 149 -17.03 -24.45 -0.37
CA GLY A 149 -17.42 -24.00 -1.71
C GLY A 149 -17.27 -22.49 -1.95
N GLN A 150 -16.82 -21.73 -0.94
CA GLN A 150 -16.55 -20.31 -1.06
C GLN A 150 -15.11 -20.05 -1.52
N GLY A 151 -14.85 -18.78 -1.84
CA GLY A 151 -13.55 -18.32 -2.30
C GLY A 151 -13.59 -16.82 -2.57
N VAL A 152 -12.48 -16.30 -3.07
CA VAL A 152 -12.32 -14.90 -3.42
C VAL A 152 -11.82 -14.76 -4.85
N THR A 153 -12.25 -13.69 -5.50
CA THR A 153 -11.72 -13.32 -6.83
C THR A 153 -10.66 -12.25 -6.63
N ASP A 154 -9.48 -12.46 -7.22
CA ASP A 154 -8.42 -11.46 -7.19
C ASP A 154 -8.70 -10.29 -8.14
N VAL A 155 -7.93 -9.21 -8.00
CA VAL A 155 -8.03 -8.02 -8.86
C VAL A 155 -7.73 -8.30 -10.34
N ARG A 156 -7.17 -9.47 -10.68
CA ARG A 156 -6.93 -9.94 -12.05
C ARG A 156 -8.10 -10.78 -12.58
N GLY A 157 -9.17 -10.96 -11.81
CA GLY A 157 -10.34 -11.74 -12.16
C GLY A 157 -10.18 -13.25 -11.97
N LYS A 158 -9.09 -13.71 -11.33
CA LYS A 158 -8.89 -15.13 -11.06
C LYS A 158 -9.55 -15.51 -9.73
N TYR A 159 -10.39 -16.53 -9.77
CA TYR A 159 -11.02 -17.11 -8.57
C TYR A 159 -10.06 -18.05 -7.83
N HIS A 160 -10.03 -17.92 -6.51
CA HIS A 160 -9.25 -18.76 -5.61
C HIS A 160 -10.20 -19.36 -4.54
N PRO A 161 -10.48 -20.68 -4.59
CA PRO A 161 -11.32 -21.32 -3.60
C PRO A 161 -10.65 -21.36 -2.23
N PHE A 162 -11.43 -21.28 -1.16
CA PHE A 162 -10.94 -21.46 0.20
C PHE A 162 -10.58 -22.91 0.47
N GLU A 163 -9.45 -23.14 1.16
CA GLU A 163 -9.09 -24.47 1.65
C GLU A 163 -9.89 -24.80 2.91
N THR A 164 -10.68 -25.86 2.87
CA THR A 164 -11.49 -26.31 4.01
C THR A 164 -11.17 -27.74 4.44
N ASP A 165 -10.24 -28.42 3.77
CA ASP A 165 -9.75 -29.74 4.19
C ASP A 165 -8.93 -29.59 5.50
N PRO A 166 -9.37 -30.21 6.61
CA PRO A 166 -8.65 -30.21 7.89
C PRO A 166 -7.19 -30.63 7.76
N GLU A 167 -6.90 -31.68 6.98
CA GLU A 167 -5.54 -32.21 6.84
C GLU A 167 -4.64 -31.22 6.11
N ALA A 168 -5.13 -30.67 4.99
CA ALA A 168 -4.42 -29.64 4.23
C ALA A 168 -4.09 -28.41 5.08
N LEU A 169 -5.04 -27.95 5.92
CA LEU A 169 -4.83 -26.80 6.80
C LEU A 169 -3.78 -27.07 7.88
N TYR A 170 -3.76 -28.28 8.46
CA TYR A 170 -2.70 -28.68 9.40
C TYR A 170 -1.33 -28.76 8.72
N GLU A 171 -1.24 -29.34 7.52
CA GLU A 171 -0.01 -29.37 6.73
C GLU A 171 0.51 -27.97 6.44
N LEU A 172 -0.38 -27.06 6.00
CA LEU A 172 -0.04 -25.67 5.72
C LEU A 172 0.46 -24.92 6.96
N ARG A 173 -0.15 -25.17 8.12
CA ARG A 173 0.33 -24.63 9.39
C ARG A 173 1.73 -25.15 9.75
N ALA A 174 1.98 -26.44 9.55
CA ALA A 174 3.28 -27.05 9.79
C ALA A 174 4.36 -26.48 8.87
N LYS A 175 4.05 -26.27 7.58
CA LYS A 175 4.94 -25.64 6.60
C LYS A 175 5.21 -24.15 6.90
N GLY A 176 4.24 -23.45 7.49
CA GLY A 176 4.35 -22.03 7.84
C GLY A 176 5.07 -21.74 9.18
N ARG A 177 5.25 -22.74 10.04
CA ARG A 177 6.09 -22.59 11.24
C ARG A 177 7.56 -22.83 10.86
N PRO A 178 8.51 -21.94 11.23
CA PRO A 178 9.91 -22.33 11.19
C PRO A 178 10.07 -23.59 12.05
N GLN A 179 10.53 -24.68 11.44
CA GLN A 179 10.87 -25.88 12.18
C GLN A 179 12.02 -25.53 13.12
N PHE A 180 11.73 -25.26 14.39
CA PHE A 180 12.75 -25.25 15.42
C PHE A 180 13.30 -26.67 15.52
N HIS A 181 14.34 -26.97 14.75
CA HIS A 181 15.24 -28.06 15.07
C HIS A 181 15.84 -27.71 16.43
N GLN A 182 15.47 -28.48 17.47
CA GLN A 182 16.16 -28.49 18.75
C GLN A 182 17.62 -28.88 18.49
N ILE A 183 18.48 -27.88 18.33
CA ILE A 183 19.92 -28.04 18.49
C ILE A 183 20.22 -27.77 19.96
N TYR A 184 19.89 -28.72 20.82
CA TYR A 184 20.63 -28.92 22.06
C TYR A 184 21.25 -30.31 21.99
N ARG A 185 22.35 -30.37 21.23
CA ARG A 185 23.40 -31.33 21.49
C ARG A 185 24.03 -30.89 22.82
N ASN A 186 23.73 -31.59 23.91
CA ASN A 186 24.63 -31.59 25.06
C ASN A 186 25.99 -32.13 24.58
N PRO A 187 27.08 -31.48 24.97
CA PRO A 187 28.22 -32.23 25.42
C PRO A 187 28.64 -31.73 26.81
N ASN A 188 28.58 -32.67 27.76
CA ASN A 188 29.26 -32.73 29.06
C ASN A 188 29.21 -31.51 29.99
#